data_AF-A0A1R0V9K8-F1
#
_entry.id   AF-A0A1R0V9K8-F1
#
_cell.length_a   1.000
_cell.length_b   1.000
_cell.length_c   1.000
_cell.angle_alpha   90.00
_cell.angle_beta   90.00
_cell.angle_gamma   90.00
#
_symmetry.space_group_name_H-M   'P 1'
#
loop_
_entity.id
_entity.type
_entity.pdbx_description
1 polymer ?
#
loop_
_entity_poly.entity_id
_entity_poly.type
_entity_poly.pdbx_seq_one_letter_code
_entity_poly.pdbx_strand_id
1 'polypeptide(L)'
;MQQPRRPGRSRIKRLILALVVVLVVAGGIAYWGYQYSVSKKTEAQIRETISEFALASDTADAKMLASMMCEAEASQFVDGFEANDDPPIPAENIKPRPVDIGPITISGDHAAVDVTRPPGPTVTFKMKRVGDTWKLCNPGS
;
A
#
# COMPACT_ATOMS: atom_id res chain seq x y z
N MET A 1 -46.82 -2.10 -47.42
CA MET A 1 -45.96 -3.07 -46.70
C MET A 1 -44.50 -2.67 -46.91
N GLN A 2 -43.83 -2.14 -45.88
CA GLN A 2 -42.47 -1.60 -45.99
C GLN A 2 -41.48 -2.74 -45.73
N GLN A 3 -40.76 -3.20 -46.75
CA GLN A 3 -39.71 -4.21 -46.59
C GLN A 3 -38.56 -3.62 -45.75
N PRO A 4 -38.11 -4.32 -44.68
CA PRO A 4 -36.92 -3.89 -43.96
C PRO A 4 -35.70 -4.11 -44.88
N ARG A 5 -35.04 -3.01 -45.25
CA ARG A 5 -33.79 -3.06 -46.05
C ARG A 5 -32.75 -3.87 -45.27
N ARG A 6 -32.38 -5.06 -45.76
CA ARG A 6 -31.30 -5.87 -45.19
C ARG A 6 -30.00 -5.04 -45.19
N PRO A 7 -29.36 -4.80 -44.03
CA PRO A 7 -28.09 -4.08 -44.00
C PRO A 7 -27.02 -4.90 -44.73
N GLY A 8 -26.38 -4.29 -45.73
CA GLY A 8 -25.31 -4.94 -46.49
C GLY A 8 -24.15 -5.36 -45.57
N ARG A 9 -23.50 -6.49 -45.90
CA ARG A 9 -22.45 -7.16 -45.12
C ARG A 9 -21.32 -6.20 -44.64
N SER A 10 -21.06 -5.10 -45.35
CA SER A 10 -20.09 -4.06 -44.94
C SER A 10 -20.57 -3.16 -43.80
N ARG A 11 -21.87 -2.86 -43.71
CA ARG A 11 -22.45 -2.08 -42.60
C ARG A 11 -22.42 -2.88 -41.30
N ILE A 12 -22.67 -4.19 -41.39
CA ILE A 12 -22.58 -5.09 -40.24
C ILE A 12 -21.13 -5.15 -39.73
N LYS A 13 -20.13 -5.27 -40.61
CA LYS A 13 -18.71 -5.22 -40.21
C LYS A 13 -18.32 -3.89 -39.53
N ARG A 14 -18.81 -2.75 -40.03
CA ARG A 14 -18.58 -1.43 -39.40
C ARG A 14 -19.24 -1.30 -38.04
N LEU A 15 -20.47 -1.83 -37.89
CA LEU A 15 -21.17 -1.85 -36.61
C LEU A 15 -20.45 -2.73 -35.58
N ILE A 16 -19.97 -3.91 -35.99
CA ILE A 16 -19.19 -4.80 -35.12
C ILE A 16 -17.88 -4.11 -34.70
N LEU A 17 -17.15 -3.48 -35.63
CA LEU A 17 -15.92 -2.77 -35.31
C LEU A 17 -16.18 -1.60 -34.34
N ALA A 18 -17.23 -0.82 -34.57
CA ALA A 18 -17.61 0.27 -33.68
C ALA A 18 -17.98 -0.24 -32.28
N LEU A 19 -18.72 -1.36 -32.19
CA LEU A 19 -19.07 -1.99 -30.93
C LEU A 19 -17.83 -2.46 -30.16
N VAL A 20 -16.88 -3.11 -30.84
CA VAL A 20 -15.62 -3.57 -30.24
C VAL A 20 -14.82 -2.39 -29.70
N VAL A 21 -14.71 -1.29 -30.45
CA VAL A 21 -14.01 -0.08 -29.99
C VAL A 21 -14.68 0.49 -28.74
N VAL A 22 -16.01 0.58 -28.71
CA VAL A 22 -16.75 1.05 -27.53
C VAL A 22 -16.50 0.16 -26.31
N LEU A 23 -16.49 -1.16 -26.49
CA LEU A 23 -16.21 -2.10 -25.39
C LEU A 23 -14.77 -1.98 -24.86
N VAL A 24 -13.78 -1.78 -25.74
CA VAL A 24 -12.38 -1.56 -25.33
C VAL A 24 -12.24 -0.25 -24.55
N VAL A 25 -12.88 0.83 -25.00
CA VAL A 25 -12.84 2.12 -24.30
C VAL A 25 -13.53 2.02 -22.93
N ALA A 26 -14.72 1.42 -22.86
CA ALA A 26 -15.44 1.22 -21.61
C ALA A 26 -14.65 0.33 -20.63
N GLY A 27 -14.05 -0.76 -21.12
CA GLY A 27 -13.17 -1.63 -20.34
C GLY A 27 -11.94 -0.90 -19.82
N GLY A 28 -11.32 -0.05 -20.64
CA GLY A 28 -10.18 0.77 -20.26
C GLY A 28 -10.52 1.76 -19.13
N ILE A 29 -11.66 2.45 -19.22
CA ILE A 29 -12.13 3.39 -18.19
C ILE A 29 -12.43 2.66 -16.88
N ALA A 30 -13.13 1.52 -16.94
CA ALA A 30 -13.45 0.72 -15.77
C ALA A 30 -12.18 0.18 -15.08
N TYR A 31 -11.23 -0.33 -15.86
CA TYR A 31 -9.94 -0.81 -15.36
C TYR A 31 -9.13 0.31 -14.71
N TRP A 32 -9.07 1.49 -15.33
CA TRP A 32 -8.37 2.65 -14.79
C TRP A 32 -9.00 3.15 -13.49
N GLY A 33 -10.33 3.23 -13.42
CA GLY A 33 -11.05 3.60 -12.21
C GLY A 33 -10.83 2.60 -11.06
N TYR A 34 -10.82 1.30 -11.37
CA TYR A 34 -10.50 0.26 -10.40
C TYR A 34 -9.08 0.41 -9.85
N GLN A 35 -8.07 0.52 -10.73
CA GLN A 35 -6.68 0.72 -10.33
C GLN A 35 -6.50 1.96 -9.46
N TYR A 36 -7.11 3.09 -9.84
CA TYR A 36 -7.05 4.31 -9.04
C TYR A 36 -7.64 4.16 -7.64
N SER A 37 -8.76 3.43 -7.52
CA SER A 37 -9.39 3.15 -6.22
C SER A 37 -8.55 2.25 -5.32
N VAL A 38 -7.86 1.27 -5.92
CA VAL A 38 -6.95 0.36 -5.21
C VAL A 38 -5.75 1.13 -4.70
N SER A 39 -5.10 1.94 -5.54
CA SER A 39 -3.94 2.74 -5.16
C SER A 39 -4.20 3.65 -3.96
N LYS A 40 -5.37 4.31 -3.90
CA LYS A 40 -5.72 5.15 -2.74
C LYS A 40 -5.88 4.36 -1.44
N LYS A 41 -6.52 3.19 -1.51
CA LYS A 41 -6.67 2.32 -0.34
C LYS A 41 -5.31 1.79 0.12
N THR A 42 -4.45 1.40 -0.81
CA THR A 42 -3.10 0.92 -0.51
C THR A 42 -2.24 2.02 0.10
N GLU A 43 -2.30 3.24 -0.42
CA GLU A 43 -1.57 4.38 0.16
C GLU A 43 -2.05 4.67 1.60
N ALA A 44 -3.36 4.66 1.83
CA ALA A 44 -3.92 4.86 3.17
C ALA A 44 -3.44 3.78 4.16
N GLN A 45 -3.45 2.51 3.74
CA GLN A 45 -2.94 1.40 4.54
C GLN A 45 -1.45 1.57 4.88
N ILE A 46 -0.61 1.95 3.91
CA ILE A 46 0.82 2.18 4.15
C ILE A 46 1.02 3.32 5.17
N ARG A 47 0.27 4.42 5.04
CA ARG A 47 0.35 5.55 5.99
C ARG A 47 -0.08 5.14 7.40
N GLU A 48 -1.13 4.35 7.50
CA GLU A 48 -1.61 3.78 8.76
C GLU A 48 -0.54 2.88 9.40
N THR A 49 0.03 1.94 8.65
CA THR A 49 1.12 1.07 9.13
C THR A 49 2.34 1.86 9.62
N ILE A 50 2.76 2.93 8.93
CA ILE A 50 3.87 3.76 9.40
C ILE A 50 3.53 4.49 10.69
N SER A 51 2.29 4.96 10.82
CA SER A 51 1.82 5.68 12.01
C SER A 51 1.75 4.74 13.22
N GLU A 52 1.25 3.52 13.02
CA GLU A 52 1.25 2.47 14.04
C GLU A 52 2.67 2.06 14.43
N PHE A 53 3.60 1.94 13.47
CA PHE A 53 5.01 1.66 13.75
C PHE A 53 5.65 2.78 14.58
N ALA A 54 5.37 4.04 14.23
CA ALA A 54 5.84 5.20 14.96
C ALA A 54 5.28 5.23 16.40
N LEU A 55 4.01 4.85 16.58
CA LEU A 55 3.39 4.73 17.90
C LEU A 55 4.01 3.60 18.71
N ALA A 56 4.15 2.40 18.13
CA ALA A 56 4.80 1.25 18.77
C ALA A 56 6.24 1.57 19.19
N SER A 57 6.95 2.36 18.39
CA SER A 57 8.27 2.88 18.74
C SER A 57 8.24 3.87 19.92
N ASP A 58 7.22 4.72 20.01
CA ASP A 58 7.10 5.68 21.12
C ASP A 58 6.60 5.03 22.42
N THR A 59 5.81 3.94 22.33
CA THR A 59 5.35 3.14 23.48
C THR A 59 6.34 2.05 23.89
N ALA A 60 7.46 1.91 23.18
CA ALA A 60 8.44 0.84 23.37
C ALA A 60 7.84 -0.57 23.27
N ASP A 61 6.81 -0.75 22.43
CA ASP A 61 6.17 -2.05 22.20
C ASP A 61 6.99 -2.90 21.22
N ALA A 62 8.00 -3.60 21.76
CA ALA A 62 8.89 -4.45 20.96
C ALA A 62 8.13 -5.58 20.24
N LYS A 63 7.06 -6.12 20.84
CA LYS A 63 6.24 -7.19 20.24
C LYS A 63 5.48 -6.67 19.04
N MET A 64 4.87 -5.48 19.16
CA MET A 64 4.19 -4.82 18.05
C MET A 64 5.18 -4.46 16.93
N LEU A 65 6.32 -3.85 17.26
CA LEU A 65 7.37 -3.52 16.28
C LEU A 65 7.83 -4.76 15.49
N ALA A 66 8.14 -5.87 16.17
CA ALA A 66 8.54 -7.11 15.52
C ALA A 66 7.44 -7.68 14.62
N SER A 67 6.17 -7.60 15.02
CA SER A 67 5.04 -8.08 14.22
C SER A 67 4.87 -7.33 12.90
N MET A 68 5.25 -6.05 12.88
CA MET A 68 5.18 -5.15 11.73
C MET A 68 6.39 -5.26 10.79
N MET A 69 7.43 -5.99 11.19
CA MET A 69 8.60 -6.26 10.36
C MET A 69 8.46 -7.58 9.59
N CYS A 70 9.21 -7.70 8.49
CA CYS A 70 9.47 -8.98 7.84
C CYS A 70 10.19 -9.93 8.82
N GLU A 71 10.04 -11.24 8.63
CA GLU A 71 10.53 -12.27 9.57
C GLU A 71 12.04 -12.19 9.84
N ALA A 72 12.83 -11.88 8.80
CA ALA A 72 14.29 -11.75 8.90
C ALA A 72 14.73 -10.54 9.73
N GLU A 73 14.02 -9.42 9.64
CA GLU A 73 14.28 -8.21 10.43
C GLU A 73 13.72 -8.34 11.85
N ALA A 74 12.55 -8.97 11.99
CA ALA A 74 11.94 -9.24 13.27
C ALA A 74 12.85 -10.10 14.15
N SER A 75 13.49 -11.14 13.61
CA SER A 75 14.42 -11.98 14.37
C SER A 75 15.66 -11.21 14.83
N GLN A 76 16.27 -10.41 13.97
CA GLN A 76 17.41 -9.55 14.34
C GLN A 76 17.03 -8.49 15.37
N PHE A 77 15.82 -7.93 15.26
CA PHE A 77 15.31 -6.94 16.21
C PHE A 77 15.08 -7.55 17.59
N VAL A 78 14.46 -8.73 17.64
CA VAL A 78 14.17 -9.47 18.89
C VAL A 78 15.43 -10.07 19.51
N ASP A 79 16.42 -10.48 18.72
CA ASP A 79 17.70 -10.99 19.26
C ASP A 79 18.56 -9.86 19.86
N GLY A 80 18.43 -8.62 19.34
CA GLY A 80 19.15 -7.45 19.81
C GLY A 80 18.46 -6.69 20.95
N PHE A 81 17.13 -6.75 21.03
CA PHE A 81 16.39 -6.37 22.23
C PHE A 81 16.45 -7.57 23.17
N GLU A 82 17.35 -7.57 24.17
CA GLU A 82 17.15 -8.44 25.35
C GLU A 82 15.68 -8.31 25.72
N ALA A 83 14.93 -9.41 25.71
CA ALA A 83 13.49 -9.45 25.88
C ALA A 83 13.12 -8.86 27.25
N ASN A 84 13.10 -7.53 27.31
CA ASN A 84 12.48 -6.81 28.38
C ASN A 84 11.01 -7.10 28.16
N ASP A 85 10.50 -8.08 28.90
CA ASP A 85 9.08 -8.35 29.06
C ASP A 85 8.34 -7.18 29.76
N ASP A 86 8.98 -6.01 29.83
CA ASP A 86 8.39 -4.77 30.26
C ASP A 86 7.15 -4.50 29.41
N PRO A 87 6.02 -4.23 30.08
CA PRO A 87 4.79 -3.89 29.37
C PRO A 87 5.01 -2.60 28.56
N PRO A 88 4.42 -2.51 27.35
CA PRO A 88 4.48 -1.27 26.58
C PRO A 88 3.91 -0.11 27.39
N ILE A 89 4.49 1.07 27.21
CA ILE A 89 4.02 2.29 27.86
C ILE A 89 2.65 2.62 27.28
N PRO A 90 1.60 2.82 28.11
CA PRO A 90 0.27 3.14 27.60
C PRO A 90 0.30 4.40 26.72
N ALA A 91 -0.41 4.38 25.59
CA ALA A 91 -0.37 5.45 24.60
C ALA A 91 -0.82 6.81 25.17
N GLU A 92 -1.71 6.81 26.16
CA GLU A 92 -2.16 7.99 26.90
C GLU A 92 -1.07 8.64 27.77
N ASN A 93 -0.03 7.89 28.12
CA ASN A 93 1.06 8.33 28.98
C ASN A 93 2.27 8.87 28.21
N ILE A 94 2.26 8.77 26.89
CA ILE A 94 3.32 9.30 26.02
C ILE A 94 2.83 10.53 25.26
N LYS A 95 3.78 11.40 24.89
CA LYS A 95 3.54 12.43 23.87
C LYS A 95 4.06 11.88 22.54
N PRO A 96 3.17 11.48 21.60
CA PRO A 96 3.60 10.92 20.33
C PRO A 96 4.50 11.92 19.60
N ARG A 97 5.61 11.45 19.05
CA ARG A 97 6.46 12.31 18.24
C ARG A 97 5.83 12.48 16.85
N PRO A 98 5.89 13.69 16.26
CA PRO A 98 5.41 13.91 14.90
C PRO A 98 6.04 12.92 13.93
N VAL A 99 5.23 12.39 13.02
CA VAL A 99 5.67 11.54 11.91
C VAL A 99 5.21 12.19 10.61
N ASP A 100 6.18 12.65 9.82
CA ASP A 100 5.91 13.22 8.52
C ASP A 100 6.10 12.12 7.48
N ILE A 101 5.01 11.76 6.79
CA ILE A 101 5.00 10.71 5.76
C ILE A 101 5.00 11.38 4.39
N GLY A 102 6.14 11.29 3.72
CA GLY A 102 6.39 11.84 2.40
C GLY A 102 5.73 11.05 1.26
N PRO A 103 6.29 11.13 0.03
CA PRO A 103 5.76 10.43 -1.12
C PRO A 103 5.88 8.91 -0.95
N ILE A 104 4.84 8.20 -1.39
CA ILE A 104 4.77 6.73 -1.35
C ILE A 104 4.86 6.22 -2.79
N THR A 105 5.86 5.38 -3.06
CA THR A 105 6.05 4.71 -4.36
C THR A 105 5.69 3.24 -4.20
N ILE A 106 4.66 2.78 -4.93
CA ILE A 106 4.18 1.38 -4.88
C ILE A 106 4.51 0.70 -6.21
N SER A 107 5.13 -0.47 -6.13
CA SER A 107 5.45 -1.33 -7.27
C SER A 107 5.09 -2.78 -6.93
N GLY A 108 3.91 -3.21 -7.39
CA GLY A 108 3.36 -4.53 -7.06
C GLY A 108 3.20 -4.70 -5.54
N ASP A 109 3.87 -5.70 -4.99
CA ASP A 109 3.86 -6.01 -3.55
C ASP A 109 4.96 -5.29 -2.76
N HIS A 110 5.65 -4.33 -3.37
CA HIS A 110 6.68 -3.53 -2.72
C HIS A 110 6.27 -2.06 -2.65
N ALA A 111 6.65 -1.41 -1.56
CA ALA A 111 6.50 0.03 -1.43
C ALA A 111 7.77 0.66 -0.84
N ALA A 112 8.03 1.91 -1.23
CA ALA A 112 9.05 2.74 -0.63
C ALA A 112 8.41 4.06 -0.20
N VAL A 113 8.73 4.50 1.02
CA VAL A 113 8.12 5.67 1.64
C VAL A 113 9.16 6.43 2.45
N ASP A 114 9.22 7.74 2.22
CA ASP A 114 10.08 8.62 3.01
C ASP A 114 9.35 9.02 4.29
N VAL A 115 10.01 8.80 5.42
CA VAL A 115 9.48 9.07 6.76
C VAL A 115 10.44 9.98 7.51
N THR A 116 9.94 11.09 8.02
CA THR A 116 10.72 12.01 8.87
C THR A 116 10.14 12.02 10.28
N ARG A 117 11.03 11.91 11.28
CA ARG A 117 10.68 11.99 12.71
C ARG A 117 11.55 13.07 13.37
N PRO A 118 11.15 14.36 13.33
CA PRO A 118 11.95 15.45 13.86
C PRO A 118 12.32 15.24 15.35
N PRO A 119 13.54 15.63 15.78
CA PRO A 119 14.60 16.30 15.01
C PRO A 119 15.48 15.35 14.18
N GLY A 120 15.10 14.09 14.00
CA GLY A 120 15.85 13.10 13.23
C GLY A 120 15.79 13.33 11.71
N PRO A 121 16.68 12.66 10.95
CA PRO A 121 16.70 12.74 9.49
C PRO A 121 15.51 12.01 8.86
N THR A 122 15.22 12.34 7.60
CA THR A 122 14.33 11.54 6.76
C THR A 122 14.97 10.19 6.45
N VAL A 123 14.21 9.12 6.60
CA VAL A 123 14.61 7.76 6.28
C VAL A 123 13.63 7.15 5.29
N THR A 124 14.12 6.41 4.31
CA THR A 124 13.26 5.70 3.36
C THR A 124 12.96 4.30 3.91
N PHE A 125 11.72 4.08 4.33
CA PHE A 125 11.24 2.76 4.67
C PHE A 125 10.89 2.01 3.40
N LYS A 126 11.37 0.77 3.35
CA LYS A 126 11.01 -0.18 2.31
C LYS A 126 10.05 -1.19 2.93
N MET A 127 8.99 -1.48 2.21
CA MET A 127 7.90 -2.29 2.70
C MET A 127 7.56 -3.37 1.68
N LYS A 128 7.08 -4.50 2.19
CA LYS A 128 6.56 -5.60 1.38
C LYS A 128 5.17 -5.98 1.87
N ARG A 129 4.28 -6.25 0.93
CA ARG A 129 2.97 -6.82 1.22
C ARG A 129 3.14 -8.31 1.53
N VAL A 130 2.73 -8.71 2.72
CA VAL A 130 2.68 -10.11 3.17
C VAL A 130 1.22 -10.41 3.49
N GLY A 131 0.57 -11.17 2.62
CA GLY A 131 -0.89 -11.36 2.66
C GLY A 131 -1.63 -10.04 2.41
N ASP A 132 -2.45 -9.62 3.37
CA ASP A 132 -3.19 -8.35 3.32
C ASP A 132 -2.58 -7.24 4.19
N THR A 133 -1.35 -7.45 4.68
CA THR A 133 -0.64 -6.50 5.54
C THR A 133 0.65 -6.00 4.90
N TRP A 134 0.96 -4.72 5.10
CA TRP A 134 2.26 -4.16 4.72
C TRP A 134 3.23 -4.30 5.89
N LYS A 135 4.43 -4.81 5.62
CA LYS A 135 5.47 -5.00 6.62
C LYS A 135 6.73 -4.25 6.24
N LEU A 136 7.47 -3.75 7.23
CA LEU A 136 8.76 -3.10 7.03
C LEU A 136 9.81 -4.18 6.75
N CYS A 137 10.47 -4.07 5.60
CA CYS A 137 11.47 -5.03 5.15
C CYS A 137 12.63 -4.24 4.58
N ASN A 138 13.86 -4.50 5.03
CA ASN A 138 15.06 -3.90 4.50
C ASN A 138 15.62 -4.84 3.41
N PRO A 139 15.49 -4.53 2.10
CA PRO A 139 15.96 -5.36 1.00
C PRO A 139 17.49 -5.27 0.82
N GLY A 140 18.23 -5.48 1.90
CA GLY A 140 19.69 -5.50 1.96
C GLY A 140 20.24 -6.18 3.20
N SER A 141 19.41 -6.96 3.92
CA SER A 141 19.92 -7.96 4.87
C SER A 141 20.10 -9.31 4.19
#